data_AF-A0A9P9Z2M3-F1
#
_entry.id   AF-A0A9P9Z2M3-F1
#
_cell.length_a   1.000
_cell.length_b   1.000
_cell.length_c   1.000
_cell.angle_alpha   90.00
_cell.angle_beta   90.00
_cell.angle_gamma   90.00
#
_symmetry.space_group_name_H-M   'P 1'
#
loop_
_entity.id
_entity.type
_entity.pdbx_description
1 polymer ?
#
loop_
_entity_poly.entity_id
_entity_poly.type
_entity_poly.pdbx_seq_one_letter_code
_entity_poly.pdbx_strand_id
1 'polypeptide(L)'
;MGREWELSFRLGMRPWIAVAYSAPVAAATAVFLIYPIGQGSFSDGMPLGISGTFNFMIGVPGRTQHPYASIPHVRETTENESANEGYRFGQEEETYNIVAAHGYFGRLIFQYASFNNSRSLHFFLAAWPVVGIWFTALGISTMAFNLNGFNFNQSVVDSQGRVINTWADIINRANLGMEVMHERNAHNFPLDLAAAEVPSIEG
;
A
#
# COMPACT_ATOMS: atom_id res chain seq x y z
N MET A 1 9.30 -15.82 6.12
CA MET A 1 8.40 -16.06 7.28
C MET A 1 8.85 -17.21 8.18
N GLY A 2 8.55 -18.49 7.89
CA GLY A 2 8.83 -19.60 8.83
C GLY A 2 10.31 -19.71 9.26
N ARG A 3 11.22 -19.59 8.29
CA ARG A 3 12.67 -19.59 8.54
C ARG A 3 13.16 -18.40 9.39
N GLU A 4 12.52 -17.23 9.27
CA GLU A 4 12.89 -16.04 10.05
C GLU A 4 12.52 -16.23 11.52
N TRP A 5 11.33 -16.80 11.77
CA TRP A 5 10.90 -17.18 13.11
C TRP A 5 11.85 -18.24 13.70
N GLU A 6 12.14 -19.30 12.95
CA GLU A 6 13.01 -20.38 13.42
C GLU A 6 14.43 -19.88 13.78
N LEU A 7 15.02 -19.02 12.94
CA LEU A 7 16.32 -18.42 13.23
C LEU A 7 16.26 -17.54 14.48
N SER A 8 15.21 -16.74 14.64
CA SER A 8 15.05 -15.90 15.84
C SER A 8 14.96 -16.73 17.11
N PHE A 9 14.26 -17.87 17.06
CA PHE A 9 14.14 -18.81 18.17
C PHE A 9 15.49 -19.45 18.52
N ARG A 10 16.23 -19.93 17.51
CA ARG A 10 17.56 -20.55 17.69
C ARG A 10 18.59 -19.59 18.30
N LEU A 11 18.47 -18.29 18.02
CA LEU A 11 19.35 -17.25 18.55
C LEU A 11 18.87 -16.62 19.86
N GLY A 12 17.73 -17.06 20.43
CA GLY A 12 17.14 -16.45 21.63
C GLY A 12 16.66 -15.00 21.41
N MET A 13 16.40 -14.62 20.16
CA MET A 13 15.94 -13.29 19.78
C MET A 13 14.41 -13.15 19.93
N ARG A 14 13.95 -11.90 19.96
CA ARG A 14 12.52 -11.54 19.91
C ARG A 14 11.91 -11.95 18.54
N PRO A 15 10.77 -12.68 18.48
CA PRO A 15 10.32 -13.36 17.24
C PRO A 15 9.50 -12.52 16.24
N TRP A 16 9.43 -11.19 16.41
CA TRP A 16 8.47 -10.35 15.66
C TRP A 16 8.93 -9.94 14.24
N ILE A 17 10.13 -10.31 13.81
CA ILE A 17 10.61 -10.03 12.43
C ILE A 17 9.70 -10.71 11.40
N ALA A 18 9.31 -11.97 11.65
CA ALA A 18 8.40 -12.72 10.79
C ALA A 18 7.02 -12.06 10.69
N VAL A 19 6.58 -11.36 11.74
CA VAL A 19 5.30 -10.62 11.76
C VAL A 19 5.39 -9.40 10.85
N ALA A 20 6.47 -8.62 10.90
CA ALA A 20 6.66 -7.51 9.97
C ALA A 20 6.74 -8.00 8.51
N TYR A 21 7.41 -9.13 8.27
CA TYR A 21 7.48 -9.76 6.94
C TYR A 21 6.14 -10.31 6.43
N SER A 22 5.14 -10.49 7.30
CA SER A 22 3.81 -10.92 6.86
C SER A 22 3.08 -9.89 6.02
N ALA A 23 3.39 -8.60 6.17
CA ALA A 23 2.78 -7.54 5.37
C ALA A 23 3.04 -7.68 3.86
N PRO A 24 4.29 -7.74 3.38
CA PRO A 24 4.55 -7.96 1.96
C PRO A 24 4.11 -9.34 1.47
N VAL A 25 4.15 -10.37 2.32
CA VAL A 25 3.61 -11.70 1.97
C VAL A 25 2.10 -11.63 1.73
N ALA A 26 1.34 -10.97 2.61
CA ALA A 26 -0.10 -10.79 2.45
C ALA A 26 -0.43 -9.98 1.18
N ALA A 27 0.34 -8.93 0.89
CA ALA A 27 0.16 -8.15 -0.34
C ALA A 27 0.40 -8.98 -1.61
N ALA A 28 1.45 -9.81 -1.63
CA ALA A 28 1.71 -10.73 -2.73
C ALA A 28 0.59 -11.78 -2.88
N THR A 29 0.14 -12.38 -1.78
CA THR A 29 -0.98 -13.33 -1.79
C THR A 29 -2.26 -12.69 -2.30
N ALA A 30 -2.53 -11.42 -1.97
CA ALA A 30 -3.72 -10.72 -2.44
C ALA A 30 -3.75 -10.59 -3.98
N VAL A 31 -2.64 -10.16 -4.60
CA VAL A 31 -2.59 -9.89 -6.05
C VAL A 31 -2.38 -11.12 -6.93
N PHE A 32 -1.72 -12.16 -6.42
CA PHE A 32 -1.41 -13.37 -7.19
C PHE A 32 -2.37 -14.54 -6.94
N LEU A 33 -3.14 -14.50 -5.86
CA LEU A 33 -4.01 -15.61 -5.48
C LEU A 33 -5.44 -15.16 -5.20
N ILE A 34 -5.65 -14.27 -4.22
CA ILE A 34 -7.02 -13.92 -3.78
C ILE A 34 -7.79 -13.19 -4.89
N TYR A 35 -7.15 -12.21 -5.53
CA TYR A 35 -7.78 -11.44 -6.61
C TYR A 35 -8.19 -12.32 -7.81
N PRO A 36 -7.31 -13.17 -8.37
CA PRO A 36 -7.70 -14.19 -9.34
C PRO A 36 -8.85 -15.09 -8.93
N ILE A 37 -8.86 -15.57 -7.68
CA ILE A 37 -9.92 -16.47 -7.19
C ILE A 37 -11.26 -15.73 -7.13
N GLY A 38 -11.27 -14.49 -6.66
CA GLY A 38 -12.49 -13.69 -6.55
C GLY A 38 -13.08 -13.31 -7.91
N GLN A 39 -12.23 -13.06 -8.92
CA GLN A 39 -12.65 -12.75 -10.28
C GLN A 39 -12.91 -14.00 -11.15
N GLY A 40 -12.45 -15.17 -10.70
CA GLY A 40 -12.69 -16.45 -11.36
C GLY A 40 -11.65 -16.84 -12.42
N SER A 41 -10.56 -16.08 -12.56
CA SER A 41 -9.47 -16.38 -13.51
C SER A 41 -8.10 -15.88 -13.06
N PHE A 42 -7.06 -16.67 -13.35
CA PHE A 42 -5.66 -16.25 -13.19
C PHE A 42 -5.18 -15.26 -14.27
N SER A 43 -5.96 -15.06 -15.34
CA SER A 43 -5.69 -13.97 -16.30
C SER A 43 -5.76 -12.60 -15.65
N ASP A 44 -6.57 -12.48 -14.60
CA ASP A 44 -6.87 -11.20 -13.94
C ASP A 44 -5.91 -10.91 -12.78
N GLY A 45 -4.97 -11.84 -12.53
CA GLY A 45 -3.88 -11.67 -11.58
C GLY A 45 -2.81 -10.70 -12.08
N MET A 46 -2.03 -10.14 -11.15
CA MET A 46 -0.97 -9.21 -11.51
C MET A 46 0.09 -9.88 -12.40
N PRO A 47 0.39 -9.37 -13.61
CA PRO A 47 1.43 -9.93 -14.46
C PRO A 47 2.85 -9.68 -13.90
N LEU A 48 3.77 -10.58 -14.22
CA LEU A 48 5.18 -10.48 -13.82
C LEU A 48 5.98 -9.58 -14.78
N GLY A 49 5.79 -8.27 -14.66
CA GLY A 49 6.56 -7.29 -15.42
C GLY A 49 6.08 -5.86 -15.17
N ILE A 50 6.98 -4.88 -15.32
CA ILE A 50 6.71 -3.48 -14.95
C ILE A 50 5.45 -2.94 -15.65
N SER A 51 5.37 -3.08 -16.98
CA SER A 51 4.19 -2.63 -17.75
C SER A 51 2.92 -3.42 -17.40
N GLY A 52 3.07 -4.69 -17.04
CA GLY A 52 1.96 -5.54 -16.62
C GLY A 52 1.42 -5.14 -15.25
N THR A 53 2.31 -4.75 -14.32
CA THR A 53 1.91 -4.17 -13.04
C THR A 53 1.15 -2.86 -13.23
N PHE A 54 1.59 -1.97 -14.14
CA PHE A 54 0.82 -0.76 -14.45
C PHE A 54 -0.55 -1.08 -15.08
N ASN A 55 -0.61 -2.07 -15.98
CA ASN A 55 -1.88 -2.50 -16.57
C ASN A 55 -2.83 -3.06 -15.51
N PHE A 56 -2.34 -3.92 -14.60
CA PHE A 56 -3.10 -4.40 -13.45
C PHE A 56 -3.58 -3.25 -12.56
N MET A 57 -2.70 -2.29 -12.24
CA MET A 57 -3.05 -1.13 -11.41
C MET A 57 -4.13 -0.24 -12.03
N ILE A 58 -4.18 -0.15 -13.36
CA ILE A 58 -5.20 0.60 -14.10
C ILE A 58 -6.53 -0.18 -14.17
N GLY A 59 -6.46 -1.52 -14.31
CA GLY A 59 -7.63 -2.39 -14.38
C GLY A 59 -8.33 -2.63 -13.04
N VAL A 60 -7.60 -2.56 -11.91
CA VAL A 60 -8.20 -2.68 -10.58
C VAL A 60 -9.00 -1.40 -10.24
N PRO A 61 -10.29 -1.52 -9.88
CA PRO A 61 -11.11 -0.37 -9.50
C PRO A 61 -10.52 0.39 -8.28
N GLY A 62 -10.40 1.71 -8.39
CA GLY A 62 -10.36 2.59 -7.21
C GLY A 62 -9.00 3.09 -6.69
N ARG A 63 -7.98 3.39 -7.51
CA ARG A 63 -6.85 4.21 -7.01
C ARG A 63 -6.25 5.25 -7.96
N THR A 64 -5.97 6.40 -7.33
CA THR A 64 -5.33 7.62 -7.82
C THR A 64 -3.81 7.46 -8.00
N GLN A 65 -3.30 8.14 -9.03
CA GLN A 65 -1.89 8.22 -9.39
C GLN A 65 -1.11 9.14 -8.43
N HIS A 66 -0.05 8.62 -7.79
CA HIS A 66 0.88 9.43 -7.00
C HIS A 66 2.16 9.73 -7.79
N PRO A 67 2.64 10.99 -7.83
CA PRO A 67 3.90 11.35 -8.47
C PRO A 67 5.10 10.92 -7.61
N TYR A 68 6.10 10.31 -8.26
CA TYR A 68 7.39 9.99 -7.65
C TYR A 68 8.15 11.30 -7.34
N ALA A 69 8.51 11.52 -6.08
CA ALA A 69 9.40 12.61 -5.66
C ALA A 69 10.76 12.03 -5.23
N SER A 70 11.82 12.37 -5.97
CA SER A 70 13.22 12.13 -5.61
C SER A 70 13.69 13.19 -4.62
N ILE A 71 14.23 12.77 -3.47
CA ILE A 71 14.80 13.66 -2.44
C ILE A 71 16.28 13.95 -2.76
N PRO A 72 16.76 15.22 -2.76
CA PRO A 72 18.18 15.51 -2.85
C PRO A 72 18.90 15.20 -1.53
N HIS A 73 20.04 14.51 -1.61
CA HIS A 73 20.90 14.24 -0.47
C HIS A 73 21.99 15.30 -0.39
N VAL A 74 22.03 16.08 0.70
CA VAL A 74 23.12 17.02 1.00
C VAL A 74 24.00 16.40 2.07
N ARG A 75 25.31 16.39 1.78
CA ARG A 75 26.38 15.84 2.60
C ARG A 75 26.92 16.92 3.54
N GLU A 76 26.98 16.60 4.83
CA GLU A 76 27.83 17.33 5.78
C GLU A 76 28.75 16.32 6.48
N THR A 77 30.03 16.30 6.08
CA THR A 77 31.11 15.62 6.81
C THR A 77 32.31 16.56 6.85
N THR A 78 33.13 16.45 7.88
CA THR A 78 34.50 17.00 7.90
C THR A 78 35.37 16.31 6.83
N GLU A 79 36.46 16.96 6.39
CA GLU A 79 36.87 16.91 4.98
C GLU A 79 37.69 15.69 4.52
N ASN A 80 38.30 14.90 5.42
CA ASN A 80 39.29 13.87 5.03
C ASN A 80 38.93 12.41 5.37
N GLU A 81 37.86 12.13 6.14
CA GLU A 81 37.42 10.77 6.46
C GLU A 81 35.89 10.69 6.66
N SER A 82 35.34 9.47 6.67
CA SER A 82 33.88 9.25 6.81
C SER A 82 33.46 9.27 8.28
N ALA A 83 32.32 9.89 8.59
CA ALA A 83 31.72 9.86 9.92
C ALA A 83 31.38 8.43 10.42
N ASN A 84 31.27 7.46 9.50
CA ASN A 84 31.05 6.05 9.84
C ASN A 84 32.22 5.42 10.58
N GLU A 85 33.46 5.93 10.40
CA GLU A 85 34.66 5.43 11.11
C GLU A 85 34.60 5.69 12.62
N GLY A 86 33.73 6.61 13.07
CA GLY A 86 33.46 6.85 14.48
C GLY A 86 32.64 5.75 15.17
N TYR A 87 32.01 4.84 14.40
CA TYR A 87 31.29 3.69 14.93
C TYR A 87 32.14 2.43 14.89
N ARG A 88 32.18 1.68 16.00
CA ARG A 88 32.81 0.35 16.05
C ARG A 88 31.75 -0.73 16.23
N PHE A 89 31.79 -1.75 15.37
CA PHE A 89 30.87 -2.88 15.46
C PHE A 89 30.99 -3.59 16.81
N GLY A 90 29.87 -3.73 17.52
CA GLY A 90 29.82 -4.37 18.84
C GLY A 90 30.20 -3.45 20.01
N GLN A 91 30.37 -2.14 19.80
CA GLN A 91 30.51 -1.19 20.92
C GLN A 91 29.26 -1.18 21.82
N GLU A 92 29.46 -0.98 23.11
CA GLU A 92 28.37 -0.95 24.10
C GLU A 92 27.66 0.41 24.17
N GLU A 93 28.39 1.50 23.88
CA GLU A 93 27.85 2.86 23.95
C GLU A 93 27.08 3.25 22.69
N GLU A 94 25.91 3.86 22.86
CA GLU A 94 25.09 4.41 21.78
C GLU A 94 25.85 5.53 21.04
N THR A 95 25.88 5.48 19.71
CA THR A 95 26.63 6.43 18.86
C THR A 95 25.95 7.81 18.72
N TYR A 96 24.77 7.99 19.32
CA TYR A 96 23.96 9.21 19.19
C TYR A 96 23.31 9.59 20.52
N ASN A 97 22.94 10.87 20.66
CA ASN A 97 22.27 11.40 21.84
C ASN A 97 20.76 11.56 21.58
N ILE A 98 19.94 10.61 22.05
CA ILE A 98 18.49 10.66 21.88
C ILE A 98 17.83 11.84 22.62
N VAL A 99 18.40 12.31 23.72
CA VAL A 99 17.86 13.46 24.48
C VAL A 99 18.03 14.74 23.68
N ALA A 100 19.18 14.92 23.03
CA ALA A 100 19.43 16.03 22.13
C ALA A 100 18.49 16.00 20.91
N ALA A 101 18.33 14.81 20.30
CA ALA A 101 17.41 14.62 19.17
C ALA A 101 15.95 14.90 19.56
N HIS A 102 15.50 14.39 20.71
CA HIS A 102 14.17 14.64 21.25
C HIS A 102 13.93 16.13 21.50
N GLY A 103 14.92 16.82 22.09
CA GLY A 103 14.86 18.25 22.36
C GLY A 103 14.81 19.11 21.10
N TYR A 104 15.55 18.72 20.04
CA TYR A 104 15.45 19.36 18.74
C TYR A 104 14.07 19.18 18.11
N PHE A 105 13.61 17.93 17.97
CA PHE A 105 12.33 17.65 17.32
C PHE A 105 11.12 18.18 18.11
N GLY A 106 11.19 18.15 19.43
CA GLY A 106 10.16 18.71 20.31
C GLY A 106 10.04 20.24 20.21
N ARG A 107 11.12 20.95 19.84
CA ARG A 107 11.08 22.38 19.50
C ARG A 107 10.59 22.64 18.08
N LEU A 108 10.85 21.71 17.15
CA LEU A 108 10.44 21.85 15.76
C LEU A 108 8.92 21.73 15.57
N ILE A 109 8.27 20.77 16.25
CA ILE A 109 6.84 20.49 16.11
C ILE A 109 6.09 20.90 17.39
N PHE A 110 6.15 20.05 18.42
CA PHE A 110 5.80 20.34 19.81
C PHE A 110 6.31 19.20 20.70
N GLN A 111 6.56 19.46 21.98
CA GLN A 111 7.30 18.55 22.86
C GLN A 111 6.69 17.14 22.95
N TYR A 112 5.37 17.02 22.98
CA TYR A 112 4.66 15.74 23.09
C TYR A 112 4.60 14.93 21.77
N ALA A 113 4.88 15.53 20.62
CA ALA A 113 4.97 14.80 19.34
C ALA A 113 6.31 14.05 19.19
N SER A 114 7.27 14.31 20.07
CA SER A 114 8.63 13.77 19.98
C SER A 114 8.79 12.51 20.82
N PHE A 115 9.47 11.50 20.28
CA PHE A 115 9.80 10.29 21.03
C PHE A 115 11.02 10.54 21.93
N ASN A 116 10.87 10.32 23.23
CA ASN A 116 11.98 10.31 24.20
C ASN A 116 12.44 8.89 24.58
N ASN A 117 11.75 7.85 24.08
CA ASN A 117 12.07 6.45 24.30
C ASN A 117 12.38 5.77 22.96
N SER A 118 13.63 5.34 22.79
CA SER A 118 14.11 4.69 21.56
C SER A 118 13.31 3.44 21.19
N ARG A 119 12.85 2.65 22.18
CA ARG A 119 12.07 1.43 21.92
C ARG A 119 10.69 1.74 21.33
N SER A 120 10.05 2.82 21.80
CA SER A 120 8.77 3.29 21.27
C SER A 120 8.91 3.82 19.85
N LEU A 121 9.98 4.58 19.59
CA LEU A 121 10.32 5.08 18.25
C LEU A 121 10.48 3.91 17.26
N HIS A 122 11.34 2.93 17.56
CA HIS A 122 11.59 1.81 16.66
C HIS A 122 10.36 0.90 16.49
N PHE A 123 9.55 0.74 17.54
CA PHE A 123 8.27 0.05 17.43
C PHE A 123 7.33 0.78 16.47
N PHE A 124 7.20 2.10 16.59
CA PHE A 124 6.38 2.90 15.69
C PHE A 124 6.87 2.83 14.24
N LEU A 125 8.18 2.94 14.01
CA LEU A 125 8.80 2.80 12.69
C LEU A 125 8.51 1.44 12.04
N ALA A 126 8.43 0.37 12.82
CA ALA A 126 8.03 -0.95 12.33
C ALA A 126 6.51 -1.05 12.12
N ALA A 127 5.71 -0.61 13.09
CA ALA A 127 4.26 -0.79 13.10
C ALA A 127 3.56 0.02 12.00
N TRP A 128 3.97 1.28 11.81
CA TRP A 128 3.31 2.20 10.88
C TRP A 128 3.23 1.67 9.43
N PRO A 129 4.35 1.32 8.76
CA PRO A 129 4.29 0.77 7.40
C PRO A 129 3.63 -0.62 7.36
N VAL A 130 3.87 -1.48 8.35
CA VAL A 130 3.33 -2.85 8.39
C VAL A 130 1.81 -2.82 8.42
N VAL A 131 1.21 -2.02 9.30
CA VAL A 131 -0.25 -1.88 9.38
C VAL A 131 -0.83 -1.29 8.10
N GLY A 132 -0.18 -0.28 7.51
CA GLY A 132 -0.63 0.32 6.24
C GLY A 132 -0.65 -0.68 5.07
N ILE A 133 0.36 -1.55 4.99
CA ILE A 133 0.44 -2.59 3.96
C ILE A 133 -0.62 -3.67 4.22
N TRP A 134 -0.86 -4.08 5.48
CA TRP A 134 -1.94 -5.02 5.79
C TRP A 134 -3.30 -4.50 5.33
N PHE A 135 -3.63 -3.23 5.60
CA PHE A 135 -4.88 -2.63 5.11
C PHE A 135 -4.95 -2.58 3.59
N THR A 136 -3.84 -2.33 2.91
CA THR A 136 -3.81 -2.36 1.44
C THR A 136 -4.03 -3.78 0.90
N ALA A 137 -3.40 -4.79 1.50
CA ALA A 137 -3.59 -6.20 1.13
C ALA A 137 -5.04 -6.65 1.38
N LEU A 138 -5.63 -6.24 2.49
CA LEU A 138 -7.04 -6.46 2.80
C LEU A 138 -7.96 -5.78 1.77
N GLY A 139 -7.68 -4.51 1.41
CA GLY A 139 -8.47 -3.79 0.41
C GLY A 139 -8.49 -4.48 -0.96
N ILE A 140 -7.34 -4.96 -1.45
CA ILE A 140 -7.29 -5.76 -2.70
C ILE A 140 -8.07 -7.06 -2.54
N SER A 141 -7.91 -7.73 -1.39
CA SER A 141 -8.60 -8.99 -1.11
C SER A 141 -10.13 -8.84 -1.01
N THR A 142 -10.64 -7.69 -0.55
CA THR A 142 -12.10 -7.43 -0.51
C THR A 142 -12.64 -7.00 -1.87
N MET A 143 -11.89 -6.19 -2.62
CA MET A 143 -12.27 -5.81 -3.99
C MET A 143 -12.30 -7.00 -4.94
N ALA A 144 -11.53 -8.07 -4.65
CA ALA A 144 -11.63 -9.35 -5.37
C ALA A 144 -13.05 -9.93 -5.36
N PHE A 145 -13.86 -9.63 -4.34
CA PHE A 145 -15.25 -10.06 -4.22
C PHE A 145 -16.23 -8.91 -4.52
N ASN A 146 -15.83 -7.96 -5.36
CA ASN A 146 -16.63 -6.84 -5.85
C ASN A 146 -17.14 -5.89 -4.73
N LEU A 147 -16.52 -5.93 -3.54
CA LEU A 147 -16.72 -4.91 -2.50
C LEU A 147 -15.83 -3.70 -2.78
N ASN A 148 -16.35 -2.83 -3.66
CA ASN A 148 -15.65 -1.67 -4.19
C ASN A 148 -15.60 -0.48 -3.21
N GLY A 149 -14.79 0.52 -3.57
CA GLY A 149 -14.69 1.79 -2.83
C GLY A 149 -15.98 2.62 -2.87
N PHE A 150 -15.96 3.76 -2.18
CA PHE A 150 -17.11 4.65 -2.13
C PHE A 150 -17.53 5.13 -3.52
N ASN A 151 -18.85 5.17 -3.75
CA ASN A 151 -19.46 5.72 -4.95
C ASN A 151 -20.27 6.96 -4.58
N PHE A 152 -19.80 8.13 -5.05
CA PHE A 152 -20.44 9.43 -4.82
C PHE A 152 -20.90 10.08 -6.13
N ASN A 153 -21.16 9.27 -7.16
CA ASN A 153 -21.64 9.75 -8.45
C ASN A 153 -22.97 10.49 -8.29
N GLN A 154 -23.01 11.73 -8.78
CA GLN A 154 -24.18 12.60 -8.72
C GLN A 154 -24.72 12.83 -7.29
N SER A 155 -23.85 12.77 -6.29
CA SER A 155 -24.23 12.85 -4.87
C SER A 155 -24.73 14.22 -4.42
N VAL A 156 -24.45 15.29 -5.17
CA VAL A 156 -24.87 16.66 -4.86
C VAL A 156 -25.89 17.13 -5.90
N VAL A 157 -27.05 17.57 -5.42
CA VAL A 157 -28.17 18.00 -6.26
C VAL A 157 -28.69 19.36 -5.78
N ASP A 158 -29.05 20.24 -6.70
CA ASP A 158 -29.65 21.53 -6.37
C ASP A 158 -31.15 21.41 -6.00
N SER A 159 -31.77 22.53 -5.60
CA SER A 159 -33.20 22.56 -5.25
C SER A 159 -34.15 22.26 -6.42
N GLN A 160 -33.64 22.26 -7.65
CA GLN A 160 -34.38 21.95 -8.87
C GLN A 160 -34.19 20.50 -9.33
N GLY A 161 -33.43 19.68 -8.57
CA GLY A 161 -33.14 18.30 -8.94
C GLY A 161 -32.00 18.14 -9.95
N ARG A 162 -31.20 19.20 -10.22
CA ARG A 162 -30.07 19.14 -11.14
C ARG A 162 -28.79 18.73 -10.42
N VAL A 163 -28.03 17.86 -11.04
CA VAL A 163 -26.75 17.37 -10.50
C VAL A 163 -25.70 18.46 -10.55
N ILE A 164 -25.02 18.67 -9.42
CA ILE A 164 -23.83 19.51 -9.32
C ILE A 164 -22.61 18.58 -9.29
N ASN A 165 -21.82 18.59 -10.36
CA ASN A 165 -20.64 17.75 -10.47
C ASN A 165 -19.60 18.09 -9.38
N THR A 166 -19.02 17.05 -8.81
CA THR A 166 -17.95 17.10 -7.83
C THR A 166 -16.66 16.47 -8.40
N TRP A 167 -15.60 16.42 -7.60
CA TRP A 167 -14.40 15.66 -7.95
C TRP A 167 -14.67 14.17 -8.14
N ALA A 168 -15.68 13.60 -7.45
CA ALA A 168 -16.06 12.20 -7.63
C ALA A 168 -16.60 11.95 -9.05
N ASP A 169 -17.39 12.89 -9.60
CA ASP A 169 -17.92 12.78 -10.95
C ASP A 169 -16.83 12.92 -12.03
N ILE A 170 -15.76 13.67 -11.74
CA ILE A 170 -14.58 13.76 -12.62
C ILE A 170 -13.81 12.44 -12.62
N ILE A 171 -13.59 11.84 -11.44
CA ILE A 171 -12.96 10.53 -11.32
C ILE A 171 -13.79 9.46 -12.04
N ASN A 172 -15.12 9.52 -11.91
CA ASN A 172 -16.02 8.60 -12.61
C ASN A 172 -15.86 8.67 -14.13
N ARG A 173 -15.66 9.87 -14.70
CA ARG A 173 -15.40 10.01 -16.15
C ARG A 173 -14.07 9.38 -16.58
N ALA A 174 -13.03 9.48 -15.75
CA ALA A 174 -11.76 8.81 -16.01
C ALA A 174 -11.93 7.28 -15.95
N ASN A 175 -12.66 6.78 -14.96
CA ASN A 175 -12.98 5.35 -14.82
C ASN A 175 -13.73 4.82 -16.04
N LEU A 176 -14.77 5.53 -16.51
CA LEU A 176 -15.50 5.16 -17.73
C LEU A 176 -14.58 5.07 -18.95
N GLY A 177 -13.61 6.00 -19.08
CA GLY A 177 -12.63 5.96 -20.17
C GLY A 177 -11.71 4.74 -20.12
N MET A 178 -11.35 4.27 -18.93
CA MET A 178 -10.57 3.05 -18.74
C MET A 178 -11.42 1.80 -19.04
N GLU A 179 -12.65 1.76 -18.51
CA GLU A 179 -13.60 0.64 -18.69
C GLU A 179 -13.88 0.36 -20.16
N VAL A 180 -14.21 1.37 -20.97
CA VAL A 180 -14.54 1.17 -22.39
C VAL A 180 -13.34 0.81 -23.28
N MET A 181 -12.11 1.06 -22.80
CA MET A 181 -10.87 0.78 -23.55
C MET A 181 -10.17 -0.49 -23.08
N HIS A 182 -10.47 -0.95 -21.85
CA HIS A 182 -9.96 -2.19 -21.31
C HIS A 182 -10.48 -3.38 -22.12
N GLU A 183 -9.63 -4.37 -22.35
CA GLU A 183 -10.01 -5.62 -23.02
C GLU A 183 -10.90 -5.44 -24.28
N ARG A 184 -10.56 -4.45 -25.11
CA ARG A 184 -11.35 -3.97 -26.26
C ARG A 184 -11.95 -5.01 -27.22
N ASN A 185 -11.46 -6.25 -27.21
CA ASN A 185 -11.90 -7.35 -28.07
C ASN A 185 -12.46 -8.56 -27.29
N ALA A 186 -12.57 -8.49 -25.96
CA ALA A 186 -13.00 -9.61 -25.12
C ALA A 186 -14.50 -9.58 -24.76
N HIS A 187 -15.11 -8.39 -24.73
CA HIS A 187 -16.51 -8.21 -24.35
C HIS A 187 -17.46 -8.34 -25.55
N ASN A 188 -18.39 -9.30 -25.48
CA ASN A 188 -19.47 -9.49 -26.46
C ASN A 188 -20.84 -9.03 -25.94
N PHE A 189 -20.92 -8.70 -24.65
CA PHE A 189 -22.12 -8.28 -23.93
C PHE A 189 -21.92 -6.91 -23.29
N PRO A 190 -22.99 -6.13 -23.04
CA PRO A 190 -22.88 -4.74 -22.60
C PRO A 190 -22.48 -4.57 -21.13
N LEU A 191 -22.46 -5.64 -20.32
CA LEU A 191 -22.07 -5.61 -18.92
C LEU A 191 -20.85 -6.51 -18.71
N ASP A 192 -19.84 -5.97 -18.05
CA ASP A 192 -18.67 -6.73 -17.61
C ASP A 192 -18.96 -7.32 -16.23
N LEU A 193 -19.42 -8.58 -16.20
CA LEU A 193 -19.74 -9.32 -14.99
C LEU A 193 -18.77 -10.49 -14.87
N ALA A 194 -17.76 -10.35 -14.02
CA ALA A 194 -16.97 -11.48 -13.56
C ALA A 194 -17.75 -12.24 -12.47
N ALA A 195 -18.17 -13.46 -12.78
CA ALA A 195 -18.75 -14.45 -11.85
C ALA A 195 -20.17 -14.19 -11.28
N ALA A 196 -21.13 -13.73 -12.09
CA ALA A 196 -22.57 -13.87 -11.76
C ALA A 196 -23.26 -14.86 -12.72
N GLU A 197 -24.04 -15.78 -12.14
CA GLU A 197 -24.79 -16.87 -12.76
C GLU A 197 -25.46 -16.47 -14.08
N VAL A 198 -25.22 -17.27 -15.13
CA VAL A 198 -26.02 -17.23 -16.35
C VAL A 198 -27.44 -17.67 -15.96
N PRO A 199 -28.50 -16.85 -16.16
CA PRO A 199 -29.85 -17.30 -15.89
C PRO A 199 -30.14 -18.48 -16.81
N SER A 200 -30.49 -19.62 -16.21
CA SER A 200 -30.95 -20.79 -16.95
C SER A 200 -32.18 -20.37 -17.76
N ILE A 201 -32.03 -20.28 -19.07
CA ILE A 201 -33.17 -20.21 -19.98
C ILE A 201 -33.73 -21.64 -20.03
N GLU A 202 -34.65 -21.95 -19.13
CA GLU A 202 -35.54 -23.09 -19.34
C GLU A 202 -36.41 -22.76 -20.56
N GLY A 203 -36.22 -23.54 -21.63
CA GLY A 203 -37.08 -23.57 -22.79
C GLY A 203 -38.26 -24.51 -22.61
#